data_AF-A0A9E6F1K6-F1
#
_entry.id   AF-A0A9E6F1K6-F1
#
_cell.length_a   1.000
_cell.length_b   1.000
_cell.length_c   1.000
_cell.angle_alpha   90.00
_cell.angle_beta   90.00
_cell.angle_gamma   90.00
#
_symmetry.space_group_name_H-M   'P 1'
#
loop_
_entity.id
_entity.type
_entity.pdbx_description
1 polymer ?
#
loop_
_entity_poly.entity_id
_entity_poly.type
_entity_poly.pdbx_seq_one_letter_code
_entity_poly.pdbx_strand_id
1 'polypeptide(L)'
;MNATIETTESPDITLKVHEAQIRQLYKQSWIGLTGIFVNIVLVSIILWEVIPHWKLLLWSSGMLLVTVARSILIVSFHRKSPSGSGIYRWARLHVAGTTASGVMWALPSLFLWPSHSPLHQMVWPICIVAVSASAVAIYSTWKPSYISFLVISTVPVSIRLFSEGRLEYTALGFLGLFFIGVLIQTGKMMHAAIVSSFSMSIRNEALSSVLAADKAKVEELNGQLQEEIAKRTRSQEELQLKNKALERSNHELEVALANVKQLSGMLPICASCKKIRNDDGYWEQIEAYIHDHSDIEFSHGICPECAKRLYPDFTDRSED
;
A
#
# COMPACT_ATOMS: atom_id res chain seq x y z
N MET A 1 -17.09 0.39 9.41
CA MET A 1 -16.39 -0.90 9.24
C MET A 1 -14.90 -0.61 9.29
N ASN A 2 -14.39 -0.36 10.51
CA ASN A 2 -12.98 -0.04 10.74
C ASN A 2 -12.22 -1.36 10.80
N ALA A 3 -11.60 -1.73 9.70
CA ALA A 3 -10.61 -2.79 9.69
C ALA A 3 -9.38 -2.27 10.44
N THR A 4 -9.30 -2.66 11.71
CA THR A 4 -8.08 -2.64 12.50
C THR A 4 -7.00 -3.33 11.67
N ILE A 5 -6.03 -2.55 11.20
CA ILE A 5 -4.79 -3.08 10.64
C ILE A 5 -4.04 -3.68 11.84
N GLU A 6 -4.41 -4.90 12.20
CA GLU A 6 -3.62 -5.69 13.14
C GLU A 6 -2.24 -5.87 12.54
N THR A 7 -1.27 -5.38 13.28
CA THR A 7 0.17 -5.46 13.06
C THR A 7 0.71 -6.88 13.27
N THR A 8 -0.01 -7.90 12.79
CA THR A 8 0.50 -9.27 12.71
C THR A 8 1.48 -9.33 11.54
N GLU A 9 2.78 -9.36 11.86
CA GLU A 9 3.83 -9.66 10.88
C GLU A 9 3.43 -10.92 10.09
N SER A 10 3.10 -10.76 8.81
CA SER A 10 2.83 -11.93 7.99
C SER A 10 4.13 -12.76 7.94
N PRO A 11 4.06 -14.10 8.09
CA PRO A 11 5.24 -14.97 8.07
C PRO A 11 6.14 -14.75 6.83
N ASP A 12 5.57 -14.25 5.74
CA ASP A 12 6.27 -13.90 4.50
C ASP A 12 7.20 -12.69 4.65
N ILE A 13 6.79 -11.64 5.38
CA ILE A 13 7.64 -10.44 5.60
C ILE A 13 8.86 -10.79 6.46
N THR A 14 8.66 -11.53 7.55
CA THR A 14 9.75 -11.94 8.44
C THR A 14 10.77 -12.82 7.71
N LEU A 15 10.31 -13.73 6.83
CA LEU A 15 11.19 -14.52 5.99
C LEU A 15 11.98 -13.65 5.00
N LYS A 16 11.33 -12.70 4.32
CA LYS A 16 11.99 -11.75 3.40
C LYS A 16 13.05 -10.89 4.10
N VAL A 17 12.77 -10.43 5.32
CA VAL A 17 13.75 -9.69 6.14
C VAL A 17 14.95 -10.57 6.47
N HIS A 18 14.72 -11.80 6.94
CA HIS A 18 15.82 -12.75 7.23
C HIS A 18 16.64 -13.08 5.97
N GLU A 19 15.99 -13.25 4.82
CA GLU A 19 16.69 -13.42 3.55
C GLU A 19 17.59 -12.24 3.21
N ALA A 20 17.07 -11.01 3.33
CA ALA A 20 17.85 -9.80 3.10
C ALA A 20 19.06 -9.71 4.03
N GLN A 21 18.89 -10.03 5.32
CA GLN A 21 19.99 -10.05 6.29
C GLN A 21 21.09 -11.04 5.90
N ILE A 22 20.73 -12.28 5.54
CA ILE A 22 21.70 -13.32 5.21
C ILE A 22 22.39 -13.02 3.88
N ARG A 23 21.67 -12.48 2.89
CA ARG A 23 22.29 -12.01 1.64
C ARG A 23 23.30 -10.90 1.89
N GLN A 24 22.95 -9.94 2.75
CA GLN A 24 23.86 -8.86 3.14
C GLN A 24 25.09 -9.40 3.87
N LEU A 25 24.91 -10.37 4.77
CA LEU A 25 25.98 -11.03 5.51
C LEU A 25 27.02 -11.66 4.55
N TYR A 26 26.58 -12.43 3.55
CA TYR A 26 27.47 -13.04 2.56
C TYR A 26 28.12 -12.02 1.62
N LYS A 27 27.39 -10.96 1.24
CA LYS A 27 27.92 -9.86 0.42
C LYS A 27 29.07 -9.12 1.12
N GLN A 28 28.92 -8.83 2.42
CA GLN A 28 29.93 -8.10 3.20
C GLN A 28 31.11 -8.97 3.64
N SER A 29 30.94 -10.30 3.65
CA SER A 29 31.96 -11.24 4.16
C SER A 29 33.29 -11.19 3.41
N TRP A 30 33.32 -10.80 2.14
CA TRP A 30 34.57 -10.64 1.38
C TRP A 30 35.53 -9.62 2.00
N ILE A 31 35.01 -8.53 2.54
CA ILE A 31 35.80 -7.47 3.20
C ILE A 31 36.49 -8.02 4.45
N GLY A 32 35.81 -8.92 5.17
CA GLY A 32 36.38 -9.55 6.36
C GLY A 32 37.54 -10.51 6.04
N LEU A 33 37.52 -11.16 4.87
CA LEU A 33 38.56 -12.13 4.49
C LEU A 33 39.88 -11.46 4.10
N THR A 34 39.85 -10.28 3.46
CA THR A 34 41.09 -9.57 3.07
C THR A 34 41.89 -9.13 4.29
N GLY A 35 41.21 -8.67 5.35
CA GLY A 35 41.85 -8.30 6.61
C GLY A 35 42.54 -9.47 7.32
N ILE A 36 42.08 -10.71 7.12
CA ILE A 36 42.70 -11.90 7.71
C ILE A 36 44.09 -12.14 7.12
N PHE A 37 44.27 -12.04 5.81
CA PHE A 37 45.58 -12.24 5.17
C PHE A 37 46.63 -11.25 5.68
N VAL A 38 46.25 -9.97 5.81
CA VAL A 38 47.14 -8.93 6.35
C VAL A 38 47.56 -9.27 7.78
N ASN A 39 46.61 -9.71 8.62
CA ASN A 39 46.92 -10.09 10.00
C ASN A 39 47.82 -11.32 10.09
N ILE A 40 47.59 -12.35 9.27
CA ILE A 40 48.44 -13.56 9.24
C ILE A 40 49.89 -13.18 8.95
N VAL A 41 50.12 -12.35 7.92
CA VAL A 41 51.46 -11.90 7.54
C VAL A 41 52.08 -11.05 8.64
N LEU A 42 51.36 -10.06 9.15
CA LEU A 42 51.87 -9.14 10.18
C LEU A 42 52.24 -9.88 11.46
N VAL A 43 51.35 -10.73 11.98
CA VAL A 43 51.60 -11.54 13.20
C VAL A 43 52.77 -12.48 12.98
N SER A 44 52.87 -13.12 11.82
CA SER A 44 53.98 -14.03 11.50
C SER A 44 55.32 -13.30 11.49
N ILE A 45 55.38 -12.09 10.93
CA ILE A 45 56.61 -11.27 10.93
C ILE A 45 57.00 -10.86 12.35
N ILE A 46 56.04 -10.33 13.13
CA ILE A 46 56.33 -9.82 14.48
C ILE A 46 56.81 -10.93 15.41
N LEU A 47 56.24 -12.14 15.30
CA LEU A 47 56.52 -13.24 16.23
C LEU A 47 57.59 -14.21 15.73
N TRP A 48 58.12 -14.03 14.52
CA TRP A 48 59.03 -14.98 13.86
C TRP A 48 60.24 -15.34 14.72
N GLU A 49 60.91 -14.34 15.28
CA GLU A 49 62.14 -14.50 16.06
C GLU A 49 61.90 -15.01 17.49
N VAL A 50 60.65 -14.99 17.98
CA VAL A 50 60.33 -15.25 19.39
C VAL A 50 59.53 -16.53 19.60
N ILE A 51 58.82 -16.99 18.56
CA ILE A 51 57.99 -18.20 18.60
C ILE A 51 58.56 -19.22 17.60
N PRO A 52 58.67 -20.51 17.99
CA PRO A 52 59.10 -21.56 17.05
C PRO A 52 58.31 -21.54 15.74
N HIS A 53 59.02 -21.46 14.61
CA HIS A 53 58.41 -21.23 13.30
C HIS A 53 57.33 -22.26 12.96
N TRP A 54 57.50 -23.52 13.36
CA TRP A 54 56.49 -24.57 13.10
C TRP A 54 55.14 -24.26 13.75
N LYS A 55 55.10 -23.62 14.92
CA LYS A 55 53.85 -23.22 15.59
C LYS A 55 53.15 -22.11 14.82
N LEU A 56 53.92 -21.12 14.35
CA LEU A 56 53.41 -20.02 13.52
C LEU A 56 52.89 -20.56 12.19
N LEU A 57 53.65 -21.41 11.51
CA LEU A 57 53.25 -22.03 10.25
C LEU A 57 52.00 -22.90 10.40
N LEU A 58 51.87 -23.66 11.50
CA LEU A 58 50.69 -24.46 11.78
C LEU A 58 49.45 -23.57 11.96
N TRP A 59 49.56 -22.52 12.77
CA TRP A 59 48.45 -21.57 12.99
C TRP A 59 48.09 -20.80 11.72
N SER A 60 49.07 -20.28 11.00
CA SER A 60 48.88 -19.57 9.74
C SER A 60 48.24 -20.47 8.68
N SER A 61 48.64 -21.74 8.60
CA SER A 61 48.02 -22.73 7.71
C SER A 61 46.57 -23.01 8.10
N GLY A 62 46.27 -23.13 9.40
CA GLY A 62 44.90 -23.28 9.90
C GLY A 62 44.03 -22.06 9.59
N MET A 63 44.55 -20.84 9.76
CA MET A 63 43.86 -19.61 9.40
C MET A 63 43.58 -19.51 7.90
N LEU A 64 44.55 -19.88 7.07
CA LEU A 64 44.39 -19.96 5.61
C LEU A 64 43.34 -21.00 5.22
N LEU A 65 43.35 -22.18 5.84
CA LEU A 65 42.36 -23.23 5.58
C LEU A 65 40.93 -22.77 5.91
N VAL A 66 40.72 -22.14 7.07
CA VAL A 66 39.43 -21.56 7.45
C VAL A 66 39.02 -20.46 6.45
N THR A 67 39.97 -19.63 6.02
CA THR A 67 39.72 -18.56 5.04
C THR A 67 39.31 -19.12 3.68
N VAL A 68 40.00 -20.14 3.17
CA VAL A 68 39.65 -20.84 1.92
C VAL A 68 38.27 -21.49 2.03
N ALA A 69 38.00 -22.21 3.12
CA ALA A 69 36.69 -22.82 3.35
C ALA A 69 35.57 -21.77 3.36
N ARG A 70 35.79 -20.62 3.99
CA ARG A 70 34.84 -19.49 4.00
C ARG A 70 34.67 -18.86 2.61
N SER A 71 35.75 -18.66 1.86
CA SER A 71 35.68 -18.20 0.46
C SER A 71 34.84 -19.15 -0.41
N ILE A 72 35.04 -20.47 -0.26
CA ILE A 72 34.25 -21.49 -0.98
C ILE A 72 32.77 -21.41 -0.57
N LEU A 73 32.47 -21.24 0.73
CA LEU A 73 31.10 -21.05 1.20
C LEU A 73 30.45 -19.80 0.60
N ILE A 74 31.17 -18.68 0.52
CA ILE A 74 30.65 -17.43 -0.05
C ILE A 74 30.37 -17.59 -1.55
N VAL A 75 31.34 -18.14 -2.31
CA VAL A 75 31.14 -18.42 -3.73
C VAL A 75 29.98 -19.39 -3.94
N SER A 76 29.89 -20.45 -3.13
CA SER A 76 28.81 -21.44 -3.21
C SER A 76 27.43 -20.84 -2.90
N PHE A 77 27.36 -19.89 -1.95
CA PHE A 77 26.13 -19.16 -1.63
C PHE A 77 25.65 -18.35 -2.83
N HIS A 78 26.53 -17.56 -3.45
CA HIS A 78 26.18 -16.76 -4.62
C HIS A 78 25.83 -17.62 -5.83
N ARG A 79 26.54 -18.73 -6.06
CA ARG A 79 26.24 -19.66 -7.15
C ARG A 79 24.90 -20.38 -6.99
N LYS A 80 24.55 -20.79 -5.76
CA LYS A 80 23.28 -21.49 -5.49
C LYS A 80 22.10 -20.55 -5.33
N SER A 81 22.34 -19.29 -4.95
CA SER A 81 21.32 -18.26 -4.72
C SER A 81 20.09 -18.80 -3.96
N PRO A 82 20.28 -19.37 -2.75
CA PRO A 82 19.21 -19.99 -1.97
C PRO A 82 18.07 -18.99 -1.69
N SER A 83 16.85 -19.49 -1.65
CA SER A 83 15.63 -18.76 -1.29
C SER A 83 14.77 -19.59 -0.33
N GLY A 84 13.78 -18.94 0.28
CA GLY A 84 12.86 -19.54 1.24
C GLY A 84 13.57 -20.06 2.49
N SER A 85 13.02 -21.12 3.08
CA SER A 85 13.55 -21.74 4.30
C SER A 85 14.98 -22.31 4.15
N GLY A 86 15.44 -22.55 2.92
CA GLY A 86 16.80 -22.99 2.63
C GLY A 86 17.87 -21.98 3.07
N ILE A 87 17.52 -20.70 3.23
CA ILE A 87 18.44 -19.63 3.63
C ILE A 87 19.04 -19.85 5.04
N TYR A 88 18.27 -20.43 5.97
CA TYR A 88 18.70 -20.65 7.35
C TYR A 88 19.85 -21.66 7.46
N ARG A 89 19.96 -22.61 6.52
CA ARG A 89 21.12 -23.52 6.45
C ARG A 89 22.40 -22.72 6.23
N TRP A 90 22.36 -21.72 5.36
CA TRP A 90 23.51 -20.85 5.07
C TRP A 90 23.83 -19.92 6.23
N ALA A 91 22.82 -19.40 6.94
CA ALA A 91 23.06 -18.69 8.19
C ALA A 91 23.85 -19.53 9.20
N ARG A 92 23.46 -20.80 9.40
CA ARG A 92 24.19 -21.73 10.29
C ARG A 92 25.62 -22.02 9.81
N LEU A 93 25.82 -22.21 8.51
CA LEU A 93 27.16 -22.42 7.93
C LEU A 93 28.05 -21.18 8.10
N HIS A 94 27.48 -19.98 7.94
CA HIS A 94 28.21 -18.74 8.20
C HIS A 94 28.64 -18.65 9.67
N VAL A 95 27.73 -18.92 10.61
CA VAL A 95 28.02 -18.93 12.06
C VAL A 95 29.11 -19.95 12.39
N ALA A 96 29.06 -21.15 11.80
CA ALA A 96 30.10 -22.16 11.96
C ALA A 96 31.47 -21.64 11.45
N GLY A 97 31.48 -20.94 10.31
CA GLY A 97 32.69 -20.32 9.76
C GLY A 97 33.27 -19.22 10.66
N THR A 98 32.44 -18.31 11.19
CA THR A 98 32.92 -17.27 12.12
C THR A 98 33.36 -17.88 13.45
N THR A 99 32.69 -18.93 13.92
CA THR A 99 33.08 -19.68 15.12
C THR A 99 34.45 -20.34 14.93
N ALA A 100 34.69 -21.00 13.79
CA ALA A 100 35.99 -21.57 13.45
C ALA A 100 37.09 -20.49 13.39
N SER A 101 36.80 -19.32 12.79
CA SER A 101 37.72 -18.18 12.83
C SER A 101 37.99 -17.70 14.27
N GLY A 102 36.97 -17.65 15.13
CA GLY A 102 37.11 -17.30 16.54
C GLY A 102 38.02 -18.28 17.29
N VAL A 103 37.85 -19.58 17.06
CA VAL A 103 38.73 -20.62 17.64
C VAL A 103 40.17 -20.41 17.20
N MET A 104 40.42 -20.11 15.93
CA MET A 104 41.77 -19.81 15.46
C MET A 104 42.38 -18.57 16.15
N TRP A 105 41.56 -17.59 16.56
CA TRP A 105 42.02 -16.45 17.37
C TRP A 105 42.13 -16.73 18.87
N ALA A 106 41.50 -17.79 19.38
CA ALA A 106 41.66 -18.27 20.75
C ALA A 106 42.98 -19.04 20.93
N LEU A 107 43.33 -19.88 19.96
CA LEU A 107 44.50 -20.75 19.98
C LEU A 107 45.83 -20.08 20.40
N PRO A 108 46.13 -18.84 19.98
CA PRO A 108 47.31 -18.12 20.44
C PRO A 108 47.46 -17.98 21.95
N SER A 109 46.35 -17.86 22.70
CA SER A 109 46.37 -17.75 24.16
C SER A 109 46.85 -19.03 24.84
N LEU A 110 46.87 -20.15 24.12
CA LEU A 110 47.28 -21.46 24.63
C LEU A 110 48.69 -21.84 24.19
N PHE A 111 49.05 -21.67 22.90
CA PHE A 111 50.29 -22.24 22.38
C PHE A 111 51.23 -21.28 21.64
N LEU A 112 50.79 -20.06 21.28
CA LEU A 112 51.62 -19.01 20.64
C LEU A 112 51.94 -17.84 21.59
N TRP A 113 51.88 -18.08 22.89
CA TRP A 113 52.16 -17.05 23.89
C TRP A 113 53.69 -16.86 24.06
N PRO A 114 54.26 -15.66 23.82
CA PRO A 114 55.68 -15.42 23.97
C PRO A 114 56.05 -15.11 25.43
N SER A 115 56.24 -16.15 26.25
CA SER A 115 56.47 -16.02 27.70
C SER A 115 57.68 -15.17 28.11
N HIS A 116 58.67 -15.02 27.22
CA HIS A 116 59.93 -14.32 27.52
C HIS A 116 59.96 -12.86 27.06
N SER A 117 58.93 -12.36 26.36
CA SER A 117 58.93 -10.99 25.84
C SER A 117 57.59 -10.28 26.05
N PRO A 118 57.49 -9.40 27.08
CA PRO A 118 56.26 -8.65 27.37
C PRO A 118 55.72 -7.85 26.17
N LEU A 119 56.61 -7.27 25.35
CA LEU A 119 56.20 -6.49 24.19
C LEU A 119 55.51 -7.36 23.13
N HIS A 120 56.04 -8.56 22.85
CA HIS A 120 55.45 -9.48 21.89
C HIS A 120 54.13 -10.09 22.39
N GLN A 121 53.90 -10.16 23.71
CA GLN A 121 52.61 -10.60 24.26
C GLN A 121 51.47 -9.64 23.91
N MET A 122 51.76 -8.35 23.70
CA MET A 122 50.76 -7.32 23.39
C MET A 122 50.17 -7.46 21.98
N VAL A 123 50.80 -8.22 21.09
CA VAL A 123 50.29 -8.49 19.73
C VAL A 123 48.88 -9.09 19.79
N TRP A 124 48.64 -10.03 20.70
CA TRP A 124 47.36 -10.74 20.80
C TRP A 124 46.18 -9.86 21.23
N PRO A 125 46.24 -9.12 22.36
CA PRO A 125 45.14 -8.22 22.73
C PRO A 125 44.93 -7.10 21.68
N ILE A 126 46.00 -6.56 21.08
CA ILE A 126 45.88 -5.53 20.03
C ILE A 126 45.14 -6.09 18.80
N CYS A 127 45.57 -7.23 18.27
CA CYS A 127 44.92 -7.87 17.13
C CYS A 127 43.46 -8.21 17.45
N ILE A 128 43.18 -8.78 18.63
CA ILE A 128 41.82 -9.16 19.04
C ILE A 128 40.88 -7.96 19.07
N VAL A 129 41.33 -6.82 19.61
CA VAL A 129 40.53 -5.60 19.64
C VAL A 129 40.15 -5.17 18.20
N ALA A 130 41.14 -5.14 17.30
CA ALA A 130 40.94 -4.73 15.91
C ALA A 130 40.02 -5.68 15.12
N VAL A 131 40.25 -7.00 15.21
CA VAL A 131 39.43 -7.98 14.47
C VAL A 131 38.03 -8.12 15.06
N SER A 132 37.86 -7.92 16.37
CA SER A 132 36.56 -7.94 17.04
C SER A 132 35.70 -6.74 16.64
N ALA A 133 36.27 -5.54 16.62
CA ALA A 133 35.57 -4.34 16.12
C ALA A 133 35.15 -4.52 14.65
N SER A 134 36.05 -5.04 13.82
CA SER A 134 35.78 -5.34 12.41
C SER A 134 34.67 -6.38 12.24
N ALA A 135 34.67 -7.44 13.06
CA ALA A 135 33.63 -8.47 13.04
C ALA A 135 32.24 -7.92 13.38
N VAL A 136 32.13 -6.97 14.32
CA VAL A 136 30.86 -6.31 14.65
C VAL A 136 30.37 -5.48 13.46
N ALA A 137 31.24 -4.70 12.83
CA ALA A 137 30.89 -3.87 11.69
C ALA A 137 30.38 -4.70 10.50
N ILE A 138 30.95 -5.87 10.26
CA ILE A 138 30.65 -6.72 9.09
C ILE A 138 29.52 -7.73 9.38
N TYR A 139 29.45 -8.30 10.59
CA TYR A 139 28.57 -9.44 10.87
C TYR A 139 27.37 -9.11 11.79
N SER A 140 27.19 -7.85 12.20
CA SER A 140 26.06 -7.43 13.06
C SER A 140 24.68 -7.63 12.42
N THR A 141 24.60 -7.83 11.10
CA THR A 141 23.36 -8.21 10.40
C THR A 141 22.74 -9.48 10.97
N TRP A 142 23.54 -10.41 11.51
CA TRP A 142 23.08 -11.67 12.10
C TRP A 142 23.72 -11.93 13.47
N LYS A 143 22.97 -11.80 14.57
CA LYS A 143 23.52 -11.79 15.94
C LYS A 143 24.43 -12.98 16.27
N PRO A 144 24.05 -14.24 15.98
CA PRO A 144 24.89 -15.39 16.31
C PRO A 144 26.28 -15.36 15.66
N SER A 145 26.42 -14.73 14.48
CA SER A 145 27.68 -14.71 13.73
C SER A 145 28.76 -13.90 14.43
N TYR A 146 28.43 -12.68 14.88
CA TYR A 146 29.41 -11.81 15.53
C TYR A 146 29.59 -12.16 17.01
N ILE A 147 28.52 -12.53 17.74
CA ILE A 147 28.61 -12.86 19.18
C ILE A 147 29.50 -14.09 19.40
N SER A 148 29.31 -15.15 18.59
CA SER A 148 30.16 -16.35 18.68
C SER A 148 31.64 -16.02 18.48
N PHE A 149 31.97 -15.22 17.46
CA PHE A 149 33.32 -14.78 17.20
C PHE A 149 33.89 -14.00 18.38
N LEU A 150 33.19 -12.95 18.83
CA LEU A 150 33.65 -12.07 19.91
C LEU A 150 34.00 -12.83 21.18
N VAL A 151 33.10 -13.71 21.64
CA VAL A 151 33.27 -14.45 22.90
C VAL A 151 34.44 -15.43 22.77
N ILE A 152 34.49 -16.19 21.68
CA ILE A 152 35.51 -17.22 21.48
C ILE A 152 36.89 -16.60 21.27
N SER A 153 37.00 -15.48 20.55
CA SER A 153 38.31 -14.84 20.32
C SER A 153 38.83 -14.09 21.54
N THR A 154 37.97 -13.41 22.30
CA THR A 154 38.40 -12.45 23.33
C THR A 154 38.57 -13.09 24.70
N VAL A 155 37.64 -13.95 25.12
CA VAL A 155 37.63 -14.53 26.47
C VAL A 155 38.92 -15.32 26.77
N PRO A 156 39.43 -16.18 25.88
CA PRO A 156 40.67 -16.93 26.14
C PRO A 156 41.90 -16.05 26.34
N VAL A 157 42.01 -14.92 25.63
CA VAL A 157 43.09 -13.96 25.84
C VAL A 157 42.93 -13.20 27.15
N SER A 158 41.72 -12.78 27.51
CA SER A 158 41.48 -12.20 28.85
C SER A 158 41.86 -13.18 29.97
N ILE A 159 41.49 -14.45 29.87
CA ILE A 159 41.87 -15.49 30.83
C ILE A 159 43.40 -15.63 30.90
N ARG A 160 44.07 -15.67 29.75
CA ARG A 160 45.54 -15.77 29.70
C ARG A 160 46.21 -14.56 30.34
N LEU A 161 45.71 -13.36 30.10
CA LEU A 161 46.21 -12.13 30.72
C LEU A 161 46.07 -12.16 32.25
N PHE A 162 44.95 -12.64 32.79
CA PHE A 162 44.78 -12.79 34.24
C PHE A 162 45.78 -13.79 34.85
N SER A 163 46.20 -14.81 34.10
CA SER A 163 47.14 -15.82 34.58
C SER A 163 48.59 -15.33 34.71
N GLU A 164 48.95 -14.15 34.17
CA GLU A 164 50.30 -13.59 34.26
C GLU A 164 50.62 -12.99 35.65
N GLY A 165 49.61 -12.80 36.52
CA GLY A 165 49.80 -12.42 37.92
C GLY A 165 50.31 -10.99 38.16
N ARG A 166 50.42 -10.18 37.11
CA ARG A 166 50.92 -8.79 37.13
C ARG A 166 49.77 -7.79 36.96
N LEU A 167 49.86 -6.63 37.62
CA LEU A 167 48.81 -5.62 37.63
C LEU A 167 48.46 -5.12 36.21
N GLU A 168 49.49 -4.91 35.38
CA GLU A 168 49.32 -4.38 34.02
C GLU A 168 48.52 -5.36 33.15
N TYR A 169 48.77 -6.66 33.31
CA TYR A 169 48.08 -7.72 32.58
C TYR A 169 46.65 -7.92 33.09
N THR A 170 46.44 -7.86 34.41
CA THR A 170 45.10 -7.91 35.00
C THR A 170 44.24 -6.74 34.53
N ALA A 171 44.79 -5.53 34.47
CA ALA A 171 44.09 -4.36 33.93
C ALA A 171 43.71 -4.55 32.45
N LEU A 172 44.63 -5.08 31.63
CA LEU A 172 44.35 -5.40 30.21
C LEU A 172 43.28 -6.49 30.07
N GLY A 173 43.28 -7.50 30.94
CA GLY A 173 42.26 -8.55 30.96
C GLY A 173 40.86 -7.99 31.21
N PHE A 174 40.71 -7.11 32.21
CA PHE A 174 39.46 -6.39 32.47
C PHE A 174 39.07 -5.45 31.34
N LEU A 175 40.04 -4.73 30.76
CA LEU A 175 39.80 -3.87 29.60
C LEU A 175 39.26 -4.68 28.41
N GLY A 176 39.80 -5.88 28.17
CA GLY A 176 39.29 -6.81 27.14
C GLY A 176 37.85 -7.24 27.39
N LEU A 177 37.50 -7.58 28.65
CA LEU A 177 36.12 -7.96 29.03
C LEU A 177 35.15 -6.78 28.95
N PHE A 178 35.59 -5.58 29.33
CA PHE A 178 34.81 -4.36 29.15
C PHE A 178 34.58 -4.08 27.65
N PHE A 179 35.64 -4.18 26.84
CA PHE A 179 35.58 -3.92 25.41
C PHE A 179 34.64 -4.88 24.67
N ILE A 180 34.66 -6.19 24.98
CA ILE A 180 33.67 -7.11 24.40
C ILE A 180 32.24 -6.75 24.81
N GLY A 181 32.01 -6.29 26.04
CA GLY A 181 30.71 -5.79 26.47
C GLY A 181 30.22 -4.61 25.62
N VAL A 182 31.10 -3.64 25.38
CA VAL A 182 30.83 -2.50 24.48
C VAL A 182 30.53 -2.99 23.07
N LEU A 183 31.35 -3.89 22.51
CA LEU A 183 31.15 -4.42 21.16
C LEU A 183 29.87 -5.24 21.01
N ILE A 184 29.46 -5.99 22.03
CA ILE A 184 28.17 -6.70 22.04
C ILE A 184 27.03 -5.68 21.97
N GLN A 185 27.11 -4.60 22.74
CA GLN A 185 26.10 -3.54 22.75
C GLN A 185 26.05 -2.78 21.43
N THR A 186 27.20 -2.37 20.88
CA THR A 186 27.31 -1.76 19.56
C THR A 186 26.72 -2.67 18.48
N GLY A 187 27.05 -3.96 18.51
CA GLY A 187 26.50 -4.94 17.58
C GLY A 187 24.98 -5.09 17.69
N LYS A 188 24.41 -5.04 18.90
CA LYS A 188 22.94 -5.06 19.10
C LYS A 188 22.28 -3.82 18.50
N MET A 189 22.89 -2.65 18.71
CA MET A 189 22.41 -1.39 18.14
C MET A 189 22.46 -1.41 16.61
N MET A 190 23.59 -1.81 16.03
CA MET A 190 23.74 -1.94 14.57
C MET A 190 22.76 -2.96 13.99
N HIS A 191 22.60 -4.11 14.63
CA HIS A 191 21.63 -5.12 14.22
C HIS A 191 20.20 -4.55 14.17
N ALA A 192 19.76 -3.87 15.23
CA ALA A 192 18.43 -3.28 15.30
C ALA A 192 18.21 -2.22 14.22
N ALA A 193 19.20 -1.36 13.97
CA ALA A 193 19.15 -0.36 12.91
C ALA A 193 19.03 -1.00 11.51
N ILE A 194 19.81 -2.04 11.23
CA ILE A 194 19.80 -2.74 9.94
C ILE A 194 18.48 -3.49 9.72
N VAL A 195 17.98 -4.22 10.74
CA VAL A 195 16.69 -4.93 10.66
C VAL A 195 15.54 -3.96 10.46
N SER A 196 15.54 -2.83 11.16
CA SER A 196 14.54 -1.78 11.00
C SER A 196 14.56 -1.22 9.57
N SER A 197 15.75 -0.97 9.01
CA SER A 197 15.90 -0.52 7.62
C SER A 197 15.35 -1.53 6.60
N PHE A 198 15.68 -2.82 6.73
CA PHE A 198 15.15 -3.85 5.83
C PHE A 198 13.63 -4.01 5.96
N SER A 199 13.13 -4.04 7.20
CA SER A 199 11.70 -4.13 7.49
C SER A 199 10.94 -2.96 6.86
N MET A 200 11.46 -1.74 7.02
CA MET A 200 10.87 -0.54 6.43
C MET A 200 10.87 -0.58 4.90
N SER A 201 12.00 -0.96 4.27
CA SER A 201 12.09 -1.03 2.80
C SER A 201 11.10 -2.04 2.22
N ILE A 202 11.02 -3.24 2.80
CA ILE A 202 10.14 -4.31 2.32
C ILE A 202 8.66 -3.93 2.53
N ARG A 203 8.33 -3.31 3.66
CA ARG A 203 6.96 -2.83 3.93
C ARG A 203 6.56 -1.68 3.01
N ASN A 204 7.47 -0.75 2.75
CA ASN A 204 7.21 0.37 1.83
C ASN A 204 6.95 -0.12 0.41
N GLU A 205 7.73 -1.09 -0.07
CA GLU A 205 7.52 -1.70 -1.40
C GLU A 205 6.17 -2.42 -1.47
N ALA A 206 5.83 -3.20 -0.45
CA ALA A 206 4.53 -3.87 -0.37
C ALA A 206 3.37 -2.85 -0.38
N LEU A 207 3.45 -1.80 0.44
CA LEU A 207 2.42 -0.77 0.50
C LEU A 207 2.30 0.02 -0.82
N SER A 208 3.44 0.37 -1.43
CA SER A 208 3.45 1.05 -2.73
C SER A 208 2.78 0.22 -3.82
N SER A 209 2.95 -1.11 -3.80
CA SER A 209 2.31 -2.00 -4.76
C SER A 209 0.78 -2.06 -4.59
N VAL A 210 0.30 -2.08 -3.34
CA VAL A 210 -1.13 -2.06 -3.03
C VAL A 210 -1.75 -0.72 -3.42
N LEU A 211 -1.11 0.40 -3.07
CA LEU A 211 -1.57 1.73 -3.44
C LEU A 211 -1.63 1.92 -4.96
N ALA A 212 -0.67 1.37 -5.71
CA ALA A 212 -0.69 1.40 -7.17
C ALA A 212 -1.89 0.61 -7.74
N ALA A 213 -2.19 -0.57 -7.18
CA ALA A 213 -3.34 -1.37 -7.59
C ALA A 213 -4.68 -0.68 -7.26
N ASP A 214 -4.81 -0.11 -6.06
CA ASP A 214 -6.03 0.63 -5.66
C ASP A 214 -6.23 1.89 -6.51
N LYS A 215 -5.16 2.63 -6.81
CA LYS A 215 -5.21 3.79 -7.70
C LYS A 215 -5.70 3.41 -9.10
N ALA A 216 -5.17 2.33 -9.68
CA ALA A 216 -5.60 1.85 -10.99
C ALA A 216 -7.10 1.51 -11.00
N LYS A 217 -7.61 0.89 -9.93
CA LYS A 217 -9.03 0.56 -9.78
C LYS A 217 -9.91 1.81 -9.66
N VAL A 218 -9.46 2.84 -8.95
CA VAL A 218 -10.17 4.12 -8.85
C VAL A 218 -10.21 4.83 -10.20
N GLU A 219 -9.10 4.85 -10.94
CA GLU A 219 -9.03 5.45 -12.27
C GLU A 219 -9.96 4.72 -13.27
N GLU A 220 -10.01 3.38 -13.20
CA GLU A 220 -10.94 2.57 -14.00
C GLU A 220 -12.41 2.90 -13.69
N LEU A 221 -12.80 2.87 -12.41
CA LEU A 221 -14.17 3.17 -11.99
C LEU A 221 -14.56 4.61 -12.33
N ASN A 222 -13.62 5.56 -12.22
CA ASN A 222 -13.87 6.95 -12.60
C ASN A 222 -14.10 7.07 -14.11
N GLY A 223 -13.33 6.34 -14.93
CA GLY A 223 -13.56 6.26 -16.38
C GLY A 223 -14.95 5.71 -16.74
N GLN A 224 -15.37 4.62 -16.09
CA GLN A 224 -16.71 4.04 -16.27
C GLN A 224 -17.82 5.03 -15.85
N LEU A 225 -17.63 5.71 -14.72
CA LEU A 225 -18.60 6.69 -14.23
C LEU A 225 -18.74 7.87 -15.20
N GLN A 226 -17.64 8.36 -15.77
CA GLN A 226 -17.67 9.43 -16.77
C GLN A 226 -18.44 8.99 -18.03
N GLU A 227 -18.26 7.75 -18.48
CA GLU A 227 -19.01 7.20 -19.61
C GLU A 227 -20.51 7.07 -19.31
N GLU A 228 -20.88 6.59 -18.12
CA GLU A 228 -22.27 6.50 -17.71
C GLU A 228 -22.92 7.88 -17.59
N ILE A 229 -22.21 8.87 -17.04
CA ILE A 229 -22.67 10.26 -16.99
C ILE A 229 -22.91 10.78 -18.42
N ALA A 230 -21.94 10.63 -19.33
CA ALA A 230 -22.10 11.07 -20.72
C ALA A 230 -23.31 10.42 -21.42
N LYS A 231 -23.54 9.12 -21.16
CA LYS A 231 -24.71 8.40 -21.68
C LYS A 231 -26.02 8.91 -21.11
N ARG A 232 -26.09 9.15 -19.79
CA ARG A 232 -27.27 9.72 -19.13
C ARG A 232 -27.58 11.13 -19.61
N THR A 233 -26.55 11.98 -19.78
CA THR A 233 -26.72 13.34 -20.29
C THR A 233 -27.30 13.33 -21.70
N ARG A 234 -26.79 12.50 -22.62
CA ARG A 234 -27.36 12.36 -23.99
C ARG A 234 -28.83 11.93 -23.97
N SER A 235 -29.18 10.95 -23.12
CA SER A 235 -30.56 10.50 -22.99
C SER A 235 -31.47 11.59 -22.42
N GLN A 236 -30.98 12.39 -21.46
CA GLN A 236 -31.73 13.53 -20.92
C GLN A 236 -31.94 14.62 -21.98
N GLU A 237 -30.93 14.94 -22.79
CA GLU A 237 -31.05 15.89 -23.90
C GLU A 237 -32.08 15.42 -24.94
N GLU A 238 -32.04 14.14 -25.33
CA GLU A 238 -33.02 13.56 -26.26
C GLU A 238 -34.45 13.64 -25.70
N LEU A 239 -34.64 13.29 -24.43
CA LEU A 239 -35.94 13.39 -23.76
C LEU A 239 -36.44 14.83 -23.69
N GLN A 240 -35.55 15.80 -23.41
CA GLN A 240 -35.91 17.22 -23.41
C GLN A 240 -36.35 17.70 -24.80
N LEU A 241 -35.67 17.27 -25.86
CA LEU A 241 -36.07 17.62 -27.23
C LEU A 241 -37.44 17.03 -27.59
N LYS A 242 -37.66 15.75 -27.26
CA LYS A 242 -38.96 15.10 -27.47
C LYS A 242 -40.07 15.79 -26.68
N ASN A 243 -39.82 16.18 -25.44
CA ASN A 243 -40.82 16.87 -24.62
C ASN A 243 -41.21 18.23 -25.23
N LYS A 244 -40.24 19.02 -25.69
CA LYS A 244 -40.50 20.29 -26.39
C LYS A 244 -41.29 20.09 -27.69
N ALA A 245 -41.02 19.04 -28.45
CA ALA A 245 -41.77 18.73 -29.66
C ALA A 245 -43.21 18.30 -29.33
N LEU A 246 -43.38 17.47 -28.29
CA LEU A 246 -44.68 17.05 -27.80
C LEU A 246 -45.52 18.26 -27.33
N GLU A 247 -44.92 19.18 -26.57
CA GLU A 247 -45.55 20.43 -26.13
C GLU A 247 -46.02 21.28 -27.31
N ARG A 248 -45.20 21.41 -28.37
CA ARG A 248 -45.60 22.12 -29.60
C ARG A 248 -46.79 21.46 -30.29
N SER A 249 -46.73 20.13 -30.51
CA SER A 249 -47.84 19.42 -31.14
C SER A 249 -49.12 19.50 -30.31
N ASN A 250 -49.01 19.43 -28.98
CA ASN A 250 -50.16 19.58 -28.09
C ASN A 250 -50.77 20.99 -28.20
N HIS A 251 -49.94 22.03 -28.25
CA HIS A 251 -50.41 23.39 -28.48
C HIS A 251 -51.07 23.58 -29.86
N GLU A 252 -50.49 23.01 -30.92
CA GLU A 252 -51.07 23.03 -32.28
C GLU A 252 -52.44 22.33 -32.32
N LEU A 253 -52.56 21.19 -31.64
CA LEU A 253 -53.81 20.45 -31.48
C LEU A 253 -54.85 21.29 -30.73
N GLU A 254 -54.48 21.92 -29.61
CA GLU A 254 -55.36 22.81 -28.84
C GLU A 254 -55.90 23.96 -29.72
N VAL A 255 -55.04 24.60 -30.51
CA VAL A 255 -55.42 25.68 -31.43
C VAL A 255 -56.35 25.18 -32.55
N ALA A 256 -56.03 24.05 -33.17
CA ALA A 256 -56.87 23.47 -34.22
C ALA A 256 -58.26 23.09 -33.69
N LEU A 257 -58.33 22.54 -32.48
CA LEU A 257 -59.57 22.16 -31.81
C LEU A 257 -60.41 23.40 -31.46
N ALA A 258 -59.77 24.51 -31.05
CA ALA A 258 -60.44 25.80 -30.86
C ALA A 258 -61.02 26.36 -32.18
N ASN A 259 -60.27 26.28 -33.28
CA ASN A 259 -60.73 26.75 -34.59
C ASN A 259 -61.93 25.95 -35.14
N VAL A 260 -61.90 24.62 -34.97
CA VAL A 260 -63.05 23.76 -35.34
C VAL A 260 -64.29 24.16 -34.54
N LYS A 261 -64.15 24.34 -33.21
CA LYS A 261 -65.26 24.81 -32.35
C LYS A 261 -65.81 26.18 -32.76
N GLN A 262 -64.98 27.09 -33.26
CA GLN A 262 -65.41 28.40 -33.74
C GLN A 262 -66.12 28.33 -35.10
N LEU A 263 -65.68 27.44 -36.00
CA LEU A 263 -66.27 27.23 -37.33
C LEU A 263 -67.61 26.48 -37.29
N SER A 264 -67.85 25.67 -36.25
CA SER A 264 -69.13 24.99 -36.01
C SER A 264 -70.25 25.90 -35.48
N GLY A 265 -70.07 27.22 -35.44
CA GLY A 265 -71.01 28.17 -34.82
C GLY A 265 -72.03 28.84 -35.74
N MET A 266 -72.15 28.46 -37.02
CA MET A 266 -73.11 29.08 -37.95
C MET A 266 -74.38 28.25 -38.10
N LEU A 267 -75.41 28.61 -37.33
CA LEU A 267 -76.75 28.06 -37.49
C LEU A 267 -77.50 28.77 -38.64
N PRO A 268 -77.82 28.08 -39.74
CA PRO A 268 -78.57 28.67 -40.85
C PRO A 268 -80.01 28.97 -40.43
N ILE A 269 -80.34 30.25 -40.27
CA ILE A 269 -81.69 30.71 -39.94
C ILE A 269 -82.42 31.25 -41.20
N CYS A 270 -83.69 30.87 -41.37
CA CYS A 270 -84.50 31.33 -42.49
C CYS A 270 -84.77 32.83 -42.36
N ALA A 271 -84.41 33.60 -43.40
CA ALA A 271 -84.55 35.05 -43.38
C ALA A 271 -86.01 35.53 -43.20
N SER A 272 -86.99 34.74 -43.68
CA SER A 272 -88.40 35.10 -43.66
C SER A 272 -89.14 34.65 -42.39
N CYS A 273 -88.96 33.40 -41.96
CA CYS A 273 -89.77 32.80 -40.89
C CYS A 273 -88.97 32.41 -39.64
N LYS A 274 -87.66 32.70 -39.61
CA LYS A 274 -86.76 32.51 -38.46
C LYS A 274 -86.59 31.07 -37.94
N LYS A 275 -87.05 30.07 -38.71
CA LYS A 275 -86.73 28.65 -38.46
C LYS A 275 -85.24 28.36 -38.66
N ILE A 276 -84.69 27.40 -37.92
CA ILE A 276 -83.31 26.92 -38.09
C ILE A 276 -83.32 25.70 -39.01
N ARG A 277 -82.32 25.59 -39.90
CA ARG A 277 -82.11 24.36 -40.68
C ARG A 277 -81.22 23.41 -39.89
N ASN A 278 -81.72 22.23 -39.57
CA ASN A 278 -80.96 21.20 -38.87
C ASN A 278 -79.98 20.47 -39.81
N ASP A 279 -79.17 19.56 -39.25
CA ASP A 279 -78.12 18.83 -39.98
C ASP A 279 -78.70 17.89 -41.06
N ASP A 280 -79.93 17.42 -40.88
CA ASP A 280 -80.68 16.62 -41.86
C ASP A 280 -81.33 17.46 -42.98
N GLY A 281 -81.22 18.79 -42.90
CA GLY A 281 -81.71 19.73 -43.91
C GLY A 281 -83.17 20.18 -43.75
N TYR A 282 -83.86 19.77 -42.68
CA TYR A 282 -85.23 20.19 -42.38
C TYR A 282 -85.26 21.53 -41.63
N TRP A 283 -86.36 22.26 -41.79
CA TRP A 283 -86.57 23.55 -41.13
C TRP A 283 -87.49 23.40 -39.91
N GLU A 284 -86.94 23.66 -38.74
CA GLU A 284 -87.64 23.54 -37.46
C GLU A 284 -87.67 24.87 -36.69
N GLN A 285 -88.58 24.97 -35.73
CA GLN A 285 -88.63 26.14 -34.87
C GLN A 285 -87.37 26.22 -34.01
N ILE A 286 -86.90 27.43 -33.75
CA ILE A 286 -85.63 27.69 -33.07
C ILE A 286 -85.61 27.07 -31.67
N GLU A 287 -86.73 27.08 -30.98
CA GLU A 287 -86.91 26.52 -29.64
C GLU A 287 -86.72 25.00 -29.65
N ALA A 288 -87.27 24.31 -30.66
CA ALA A 288 -87.09 22.87 -30.83
C ALA A 288 -85.63 22.51 -31.12
N TYR A 289 -84.98 23.26 -32.02
CA TYR A 289 -83.57 23.01 -32.38
C TYR A 289 -82.64 23.18 -31.17
N ILE A 290 -82.79 24.25 -30.40
CA ILE A 290 -81.90 24.54 -29.25
C ILE A 290 -82.14 23.55 -28.10
N HIS A 291 -83.38 23.17 -27.85
CA HIS A 291 -83.70 22.17 -26.82
C HIS A 291 -83.03 20.82 -27.11
N ASP A 292 -83.03 20.38 -28.37
CA ASP A 292 -82.48 19.06 -28.75
C ASP A 292 -80.95 19.06 -28.89
N HIS A 293 -80.32 20.22 -29.10
CA HIS A 293 -78.88 20.36 -29.35
C HIS A 293 -78.11 21.09 -28.23
N SER A 294 -78.76 21.44 -27.12
CA SER A 294 -78.10 22.03 -25.94
C SER A 294 -78.82 21.65 -24.65
N ASP A 295 -78.11 21.68 -23.51
CA ASP A 295 -78.70 21.41 -22.19
C ASP A 295 -79.52 22.62 -21.66
N ILE A 296 -80.45 23.15 -22.47
CA ILE A 296 -81.29 24.32 -22.11
C ILE A 296 -82.76 23.94 -22.10
N GLU A 297 -83.43 24.16 -20.97
CA GLU A 297 -84.89 24.02 -20.84
C GLU A 297 -85.59 25.38 -21.04
N PHE A 298 -86.63 25.40 -21.87
CA PHE A 298 -87.45 26.60 -22.10
C PHE A 298 -88.66 26.63 -21.16
N SER A 299 -88.81 27.73 -20.41
CA SER A 299 -90.05 28.06 -19.70
C SER A 299 -90.90 29.02 -20.53
N HIS A 300 -92.22 28.82 -20.53
CA HIS A 300 -93.14 29.68 -21.27
C HIS A 300 -93.56 30.84 -20.35
N GLY A 301 -93.16 32.05 -20.71
CA GLY A 301 -93.60 33.29 -20.07
C GLY A 301 -94.21 34.23 -21.11
N ILE A 302 -95.19 35.04 -20.70
CA ILE A 302 -95.73 36.10 -21.54
C ILE A 302 -95.07 37.42 -21.17
N CYS A 303 -94.45 38.10 -22.13
CA CYS A 303 -93.84 39.40 -21.84
C CYS A 303 -94.94 40.45 -21.61
N PRO A 304 -94.66 41.55 -20.87
CA PRO A 304 -95.66 42.57 -20.55
C PRO A 304 -96.35 43.18 -21.79
N GLU A 305 -95.61 43.35 -22.89
CA GLU A 305 -96.13 43.83 -24.18
C GLU A 305 -97.18 42.87 -24.76
N CYS A 306 -96.89 41.56 -24.74
CA CYS A 306 -97.81 40.55 -25.24
C CYS A 306 -99.00 40.35 -24.30
N ALA A 307 -98.79 40.46 -22.99
CA ALA A 307 -99.87 40.43 -22.01
C ALA A 307 -100.86 41.58 -22.23
N LYS A 308 -100.37 42.82 -22.43
CA LYS A 308 -101.24 43.98 -22.72
C LYS A 308 -102.04 43.82 -24.01
N ARG A 309 -101.44 43.19 -25.03
CA ARG A 309 -102.10 42.96 -26.31
C ARG A 309 -103.13 41.85 -26.28
N LEU A 310 -102.86 40.75 -25.56
CA LEU A 310 -103.69 39.54 -25.57
C LEU A 310 -104.71 39.52 -24.43
N TYR A 311 -104.41 40.18 -23.30
CA TYR A 311 -105.25 40.28 -22.12
C TYR A 311 -105.37 41.73 -21.63
N PRO A 312 -105.80 42.68 -22.49
CA PRO A 312 -105.88 44.10 -22.14
C PRO A 312 -106.71 44.35 -20.88
N ASP A 313 -107.79 43.58 -20.67
CA ASP A 313 -108.70 43.71 -19.53
C ASP A 313 -108.09 43.30 -18.16
N PHE A 314 -106.96 42.56 -18.17
CA PHE A 314 -106.25 42.12 -16.97
C PHE A 314 -104.97 42.92 -16.69
N THR A 315 -104.53 43.79 -17.63
CA THR A 315 -103.30 44.57 -17.49
C THR A 315 -103.49 45.97 -16.91
N ASP A 316 -104.72 46.48 -16.81
CA ASP A 316 -105.05 47.83 -16.30
C ASP A 316 -105.68 47.83 -14.88
N ARG A 317 -105.37 46.82 -14.05
CA ARG A 317 -105.73 46.82 -12.62
C ARG A 317 -104.52 46.59 -11.73
N SER A 318 -103.62 47.58 -11.65
CA SER A 318 -102.75 47.82 -10.49
C SER A 318 -101.94 49.12 -10.64
N GLU A 319 -102.60 50.27 -10.48
CA GLU A 319 -102.00 51.49 -9.93
C GLU A 319 -103.06 52.15 -9.01
N ASP A 320 -103.09 51.66 -7.78
CA ASP A 320 -103.28 52.43 -6.54
C ASP A 320 -102.27 51.87 -5.53
#